data_AF-A0A948DYR7-F1
#
_entry.id   AF-A0A948DYR7-F1
#
_cell.length_a   1.000
_cell.length_b   1.000
_cell.length_c   1.000
_cell.angle_alpha   90.00
_cell.angle_beta   90.00
_cell.angle_gamma   90.00
#
_symmetry.space_group_name_H-M   'P 1'
#
loop_
_entity.id
_entity.type
_entity.pdbx_description
1 polymer ?
#
loop_
_entity_poly.entity_id
_entity_poly.type
_entity_poly.pdbx_seq_one_letter_code
_entity_poly.pdbx_strand_id
1 'polypeptide(L)' 'MCFHAQQAVEKSLKAVLLFFHIDFPFTYDLEELLDTFEHAGISIPCEFLEVGVLTPYAVETRYPGFWGEISE' A
#
# COMPACT_ATOMS: atom_id res chain seq x y z
N MET A 1 5.61 -14.34 -1.49
CA MET A 1 4.30 -14.19 -0.83
C MET A 1 4.03 -12.74 -0.42
N CYS A 2 4.90 -12.07 0.35
CA CYS A 2 4.66 -10.69 0.80
C CYS A 2 4.54 -9.65 -0.34
N PHE A 3 5.36 -9.76 -1.39
CA PHE A 3 5.24 -8.90 -2.58
C PHE A 3 3.83 -8.95 -3.21
N HIS A 4 3.27 -10.15 -3.39
CA HIS A 4 1.93 -10.27 -3.94
C HIS A 4 0.85 -9.75 -3.00
N ALA A 5 1.03 -9.87 -1.67
CA ALA A 5 0.12 -9.28 -0.70
C ALA A 5 0.13 -7.75 -0.78
N GLN A 6 1.32 -7.12 -0.81
CA GLN A 6 1.45 -5.68 -1.00
C GLN A 6 0.79 -5.24 -2.33
N GLN A 7 1.09 -5.93 -3.43
CA GLN A 7 0.54 -5.59 -4.75
C GLN A 7 -0.98 -5.77 -4.84
N ALA A 8 -1.53 -6.76 -4.15
CA ALA A 8 -2.98 -6.96 -4.08
C ALA A 8 -3.65 -5.78 -3.35
N VAL A 9 -3.12 -5.40 -2.19
CA VAL A 9 -3.65 -4.27 -1.42
C VAL A 9 -3.54 -2.95 -2.19
N GLU A 10 -2.37 -2.65 -2.74
CA GLU A 10 -2.13 -1.43 -3.52
C GLU A 10 -3.12 -1.28 -4.67
N LYS A 11 -3.32 -2.36 -5.45
CA LYS A 11 -4.23 -2.35 -6.60
C LYS A 11 -5.69 -2.25 -6.17
N SER A 12 -6.07 -2.87 -5.07
CA SER A 12 -7.41 -2.74 -4.50
C SER A 12 -7.70 -1.31 -4.05
N LEU A 13 -6.77 -0.66 -3.35
CA LEU A 13 -6.93 0.74 -2.92
C LEU A 13 -7.05 1.68 -4.13
N LYS A 14 -6.14 1.56 -5.11
CA LYS A 14 -6.18 2.35 -6.35
C LYS A 14 -7.46 2.11 -7.15
N ALA A 15 -7.98 0.88 -7.19
CA ALA A 15 -9.24 0.58 -7.85
C ALA A 15 -10.43 1.29 -7.22
N VAL A 16 -10.46 1.42 -5.88
CA VAL A 16 -11.52 2.18 -5.18
C VAL A 16 -11.41 3.67 -5.49
N LEU A 17 -10.20 4.26 -5.46
CA LEU A 17 -10.00 5.66 -5.83
C LEU A 17 -10.41 5.94 -7.28
N LEU A 18 -10.04 5.05 -8.21
CA LEU A 18 -10.49 5.10 -9.61
C LEU A 18 -12.02 5.03 -9.74
N PHE A 19 -12.66 4.14 -8.98
CA PHE A 19 -14.13 4.00 -9.00
C PHE A 19 -14.84 5.29 -8.58
N PHE A 20 -14.25 6.04 -7.64
CA PHE A 20 -14.76 7.35 -7.21
C PHE A 20 -14.23 8.52 -8.03
N HIS A 21 -13.48 8.28 -9.10
CA HIS A 21 -12.85 9.32 -9.94
C HIS A 21 -11.94 10.27 -9.15
N ILE A 22 -11.25 9.76 -8.13
CA ILE A 22 -10.27 10.50 -7.34
C ILE A 22 -8.88 10.24 -7.92
N ASP A 23 -8.15 11.31 -8.22
CA ASP A 23 -6.74 11.22 -8.59
C ASP A 23 -5.90 10.83 -7.36
N PHE A 24 -4.87 10.02 -7.59
CA PHE A 24 -3.99 9.52 -6.54
C PHE A 24 -2.52 9.54 -6.98
N PRO A 25 -1.59 9.63 -6.03
CA PRO A 25 -0.17 9.63 -6.35
C PRO A 25 0.28 8.29 -6.93
N PHE A 26 1.23 8.33 -7.87
CA PHE A 26 1.93 7.14 -8.35
C PHE A 26 3.00 6.71 -7.34
N THR A 27 2.53 6.17 -6.22
CA THR A 27 3.33 5.71 -5.10
C THR A 27 3.11 4.22 -4.84
N TYR A 28 4.08 3.62 -4.17
CA TYR A 28 3.95 2.29 -3.58
C TYR A 28 3.67 2.35 -2.07
N ASP A 29 3.68 3.55 -1.50
CA ASP A 29 3.35 3.78 -0.10
C ASP A 29 1.84 3.65 0.11
N LEU A 30 1.46 2.67 0.92
CA LEU A 30 0.05 2.40 1.19
C LEU A 30 -0.56 3.43 2.14
N GLU A 31 0.23 4.05 3.02
CA GLU A 31 -0.25 5.10 3.93
C GLU A 31 -0.59 6.36 3.12
N GLU A 32 0.26 6.75 2.16
CA GLU A 32 0.00 7.88 1.26
C GLU A 32 -1.27 7.66 0.40
N LEU A 33 -1.56 6.41 0.02
CA LEU A 33 -2.82 6.08 -0.63
C LEU A 33 -3.99 6.24 0.34
N LEU A 34 -3.90 5.77 1.59
CA LEU A 34 -4.97 5.94 2.58
C LEU A 34 -5.22 7.42 2.92
N ASP A 35 -4.18 8.25 2.98
CA ASP A 35 -4.34 9.70 3.15
C ASP A 35 -5.25 10.27 2.05
N THR A 36 -5.13 9.76 0.82
CA THR A 36 -6.00 10.18 -0.29
C THR A 36 -7.48 9.83 -0.04
N PHE A 37 -7.76 8.69 0.60
CA PHE A 37 -9.11 8.30 0.99
C PHE A 37 -9.67 9.24 2.06
N GLU A 38 -8.87 9.57 3.09
CA GLU A 38 -9.29 10.49 4.16
C GLU A 38 -9.62 11.87 3.61
N HIS A 39 -8.74 12.44 2.75
CA HIS A 39 -8.98 13.73 2.12
C HIS A 39 -10.21 13.74 1.21
N ALA A 40 -10.53 12.60 0.59
CA ALA A 40 -11.74 12.44 -0.23
C ALA A 40 -13.00 12.15 0.60
N GLY A 41 -12.90 12.02 1.92
CA GLY A 41 -14.03 11.69 2.80
C GLY A 41 -14.51 10.24 2.66
N ILE A 42 -13.67 9.33 2.15
CA ILE A 42 -13.98 7.90 2.07
C ILE A 42 -13.60 7.26 3.41
N SER A 43 -14.57 6.64 4.06
CA SER A 43 -14.33 5.93 5.32
C SER A 43 -13.49 4.68 5.07
N ILE A 44 -12.41 4.57 5.84
CA ILE A 44 -11.49 3.44 5.83
C ILE A 44 -11.78 2.57 7.06
N PRO A 45 -11.89 1.23 6.92
CA PRO A 45 -12.02 0.33 8.06
C PRO A 45 -10.78 0.41 8.98
N CYS A 46 -10.96 0.25 10.29
CA CYS A 46 -9.86 0.38 11.25
C CYS A 46 -8.77 -0.69 11.08
N GLU A 47 -9.09 -1.80 10.42
CA GLU A 47 -8.15 -2.87 10.08
C GLU A 47 -7.06 -2.41 9.10
N PHE A 48 -7.24 -1.28 8.42
CA PHE A 48 -6.25 -0.72 7.49
C PHE A 48 -5.24 0.22 8.17
N LEU A 49 -5.36 0.50 9.46
CA LEU A 49 -4.44 1.41 10.18
C LEU A 49 -2.98 0.92 10.16
N GLU A 50 -2.75 -0.39 10.02
CA GLU A 50 -1.41 -0.99 9.98
C GLU A 50 -0.96 -1.37 8.55
N VAL A 51 -1.66 -0.90 7.51
CA VAL A 51 -1.38 -1.33 6.13
C VAL A 51 0.04 -0.96 5.67
N GLY A 52 0.64 0.07 6.25
CA GLY A 52 2.01 0.53 5.97
C GLY A 52 3.08 -0.53 6.19
N VAL A 53 2.81 -1.56 7.01
CA VAL A 53 3.71 -2.71 7.21
C VAL A 53 4.01 -3.45 5.91
N LEU A 54 3.14 -3.32 4.89
CA LEU A 54 3.32 -3.95 3.59
C LEU A 54 4.18 -3.13 2.63
N THR A 55 4.34 -1.82 2.85
CA THR A 55 5.10 -0.91 1.96
C THR A 55 6.54 -1.40 1.65
N PRO A 56 7.32 -1.93 2.61
CA PRO A 56 8.66 -2.46 2.32
C PRO A 56 8.68 -3.61 1.29
N TYR A 57 7.57 -4.31 1.14
CA TYR A 57 7.44 -5.44 0.21
C TYR A 57 6.96 -5.02 -1.19
N ALA A 58 6.89 -3.73 -1.49
CA ALA A 58 6.41 -3.23 -2.77
C ALA A 58 7.28 -3.62 -3.97
N VAL A 59 8.55 -3.96 -3.71
CA VAL A 59 9.49 -4.39 -4.74
C VAL A 59 9.80 -5.86 -4.54
N GLU A 60 9.69 -6.63 -5.62
CA GLU A 60 10.11 -8.02 -5.60
C GLU A 60 11.63 -8.11 -5.45
N THR A 61 12.10 -8.90 -4.49
CA THR A 61 13.52 -9.08 -4.24
C THR A 61 14.20 -9.75 -5.42
N ARG A 62 14.96 -8.98 -6.20
CA ARG A 62 15.71 -9.51 -7.35
C ARG A 62 16.95 -10.32 -6.95
N TYR A 63 17.48 -10.10 -5.75
CA TYR A 63 18.63 -10.82 -5.21
C TYR A 63 18.35 -11.28 -3.77
N PRO A 64 18.03 -12.57 -3.55
CA PRO A 64 17.90 -13.12 -2.21
C PRO A 64 19.27 -13.12 -1.54
N GLY A 65 19.56 -12.11 -0.72
CA GLY A 65 20.86 -11.95 -0.03
C GLY A 65 21.18 -10.54 0.47
N PHE A 66 20.42 -9.51 0.05
CA PHE A 66 20.64 -8.10 0.40
C PHE A 66 19.54 -7.50 1.28
N TRP A 67 18.93 -8.29 2.17
CA TRP A 67 18.23 -7.72 3.32
C TRP A 67 19.16 -7.89 4.51
N GLY A 68 19.85 -6.81 4.90
CA GLY A 68 20.27 -6.71 6.29
C GLY A 68 19.01 -6.82 7.14
N GLU A 69 19.08 -7.60 8.21
CA GLU A 69 17.97 -7.88 9.13
C GLU A 69 17.13 -6.62 9.33
N ILE A 70 15.85 -6.69 8.93
CA ILE A 70 14.87 -5.68 9.31
C ILE A 70 14.61 -5.97 10.78
N SER A 71 15.32 -5.29 11.67
CA SER A 71 15.10 -5.39 13.11
C SER A 71 13.69 -4.95 13.45
N GLU A 72 13.04 -5.79 14.25
CA GLU A 72 11.72 -5.62 14.87
C GLU A 72 11.65 -4.37 15.77
#